data_AF-A0A6A8AMB1-F1
#
_entry.id   AF-A0A6A8AMB1-F1
#
_cell.length_a   1.000
_cell.length_b   1.000
_cell.length_c   1.000
_cell.angle_alpha   90.00
_cell.angle_beta   90.00
_cell.angle_gamma   90.00
#
_symmetry.space_group_name_H-M   'P 1'
#
loop_
_entity.id
_entity.type
_entity.pdbx_description
1 polymer ?
#
loop_
_entity_poly.entity_id
_entity_poly.type
_entity_poly.pdbx_seq_one_letter_code
_entity_poly.pdbx_strand_id
1 'polypeptide(L)' 'MGQPLVYQVDLKELQGEGDFPCPGCGTLISPEDETENVYVILNTKVNGDNLEELVIQCNQCKSRIRLVGLTVP' A
#
# COMPACT_ATOMS: atom_id res chain seq x y z
N MET A 1 -16.36 7.04 18.08
CA MET A 1 -15.04 7.28 17.48
C MET A 1 -14.68 6.08 16.60
N GLY A 2 -14.65 6.24 15.28
CA GLY A 2 -14.20 5.19 14.36
C GLY A 2 -12.68 5.24 14.28
N GLN A 3 -12.01 4.21 14.78
CA GLN A 3 -10.57 4.05 14.65
C GLN A 3 -10.23 3.94 13.15
N PRO A 4 -9.20 4.64 12.64
CA PRO A 4 -8.83 4.52 11.24
C PRO A 4 -8.43 3.07 10.95
N LEU A 5 -9.18 2.41 10.08
CA LEU A 5 -8.89 1.05 9.65
C LEU A 5 -7.55 1.07 8.90
N VAL A 6 -6.53 0.51 9.53
CA VAL A 6 -5.23 0.28 8.93
C VAL A 6 -5.25 -1.15 8.41
N TYR A 7 -5.17 -1.29 7.10
CA TYR A 7 -5.10 -2.58 6.45
C TYR A 7 -3.65 -2.96 6.25
N GLN A 8 -3.32 -4.24 6.44
CA GLN A 8 -2.01 -4.77 6.09
C GLN A 8 -2.18 -5.65 4.86
N VAL A 9 -1.31 -5.44 3.87
CA VAL A 9 -1.27 -6.15 2.60
C VAL A 9 0.14 -6.67 2.42
N ASP A 10 0.27 -7.99 2.33
CA ASP A 10 1.54 -8.64 2.06
C ASP A 10 1.68 -8.86 0.55
N LEU A 11 2.58 -8.12 -0.08
CA LEU A 11 2.79 -8.18 -1.52
C LEU A 11 3.37 -9.53 -1.97
N LYS A 12 3.97 -10.31 -1.05
CA LYS A 12 4.40 -11.68 -1.37
C LYS A 12 3.23 -12.66 -1.55
N GLU A 13 2.11 -12.39 -0.90
CA GLU A 13 0.92 -13.24 -1.01
C GLU A 13 0.08 -12.87 -2.24
N LEU A 14 0.23 -11.66 -2.76
CA LEU A 14 -0.39 -11.21 -4.00
C LEU A 14 0.32 -11.85 -5.19
N GLN A 15 -0.28 -12.93 -5.72
CA GLN A 15 0.09 -13.49 -7.02
C GLN A 15 -0.43 -12.56 -8.13
N GLY A 16 0.38 -11.58 -8.55
CA GLY A 16 0.02 -10.62 -9.60
C GLY A 16 1.14 -9.63 -9.93
N GLU A 17 0.84 -8.63 -10.76
CA GLU A 17 1.77 -7.57 -11.18
C GLU A 17 1.99 -6.51 -10.09
N GLY A 18 1.38 -6.72 -8.91
CA GLY A 18 1.49 -5.84 -7.75
C GLY A 18 0.28 -4.93 -7.56
N ASP A 19 -0.66 -4.90 -8.51
CA ASP A 19 -1.95 -4.25 -8.35
C ASP A 19 -2.86 -5.00 -7.37
N PHE A 20 -3.51 -4.24 -6.49
CA PHE A 20 -4.43 -4.76 -5.51
C PHE A 20 -5.61 -3.81 -5.28
N PRO A 21 -6.83 -4.32 -5.07
CA PRO A 21 -7.95 -3.49 -4.72
C PRO A 21 -7.81 -2.99 -3.28
N CYS A 22 -8.12 -1.70 -3.06
CA CYS A 22 -8.14 -1.10 -1.75
C CYS A 22 -9.17 -1.83 -0.87
N PRO A 23 -8.79 -2.39 0.29
CA PRO A 23 -9.71 -3.14 1.15
C PRO A 23 -10.82 -2.28 1.76
N GLY A 24 -10.68 -0.95 1.76
CA GLY A 24 -11.70 -0.03 2.25
C GLY A 24 -12.77 0.38 1.23
N CYS A 25 -12.47 0.37 -0.08
CA CYS A 25 -13.41 0.85 -1.11
C CYS A 25 -13.41 0.08 -2.42
N GLY A 26 -12.43 -0.79 -2.64
CA GLY A 26 -12.24 -1.55 -3.88
C GLY A 26 -11.51 -0.81 -5.00
N THR A 27 -11.04 0.43 -4.80
CA THR A 27 -10.26 1.12 -5.84
C THR A 27 -9.00 0.33 -6.17
N LEU A 28 -8.68 0.14 -7.44
CA LEU A 28 -7.46 -0.55 -7.85
C LEU A 28 -6.26 0.33 -7.52
N ILE A 29 -5.34 -0.18 -6.71
CA ILE A 29 -4.06 0.47 -6.38
C ILE A 29 -2.99 -0.30 -7.13
N SER A 30 -2.34 0.36 -8.08
CA SER A 30 -1.18 -0.20 -8.79
C SER A 30 0.10 0.47 -8.31
N PRO A 31 1.18 -0.27 -8.04
CA PRO A 31 2.48 0.30 -7.69
C PRO A 31 3.10 1.12 -8.83
N GLU A 32 2.62 0.96 -10.06
CA GLU A 32 3.03 1.77 -11.22
C GLU A 32 2.32 3.13 -11.27
N ASP A 33 1.32 3.38 -10.41
CA ASP A 33 0.60 4.63 -10.38
C ASP A 33 1.43 5.72 -9.67
N GLU A 34 2.34 6.34 -10.42
CA GLU A 34 3.19 7.43 -9.97
C GLU A 34 2.45 8.79 -9.91
N THR A 35 1.17 8.83 -10.29
CA THR A 35 0.45 10.09 -10.43
C THR A 35 -0.08 10.65 -9.11
N GLU A 36 0.09 9.92 -8.00
CA GLU A 36 -0.43 10.21 -6.66
C GLU A 36 -1.95 10.50 -6.61
N ASN A 37 -2.69 10.22 -7.69
CA ASN A 37 -4.12 10.48 -7.76
C ASN A 37 -4.93 9.45 -6.98
N VAL A 38 -4.53 8.17 -7.07
CA VAL A 38 -5.27 7.05 -6.47
C VAL A 38 -4.90 6.86 -5.00
N TYR A 39 -3.63 6.97 -4.67
CA TYR A 39 -3.11 6.88 -3.32
C TYR A 39 -1.97 7.87 -3.11
N VAL A 40 -1.66 8.13 -1.84
CA VAL A 40 -0.49 8.93 -1.44
C VAL A 40 0.36 8.12 -0.47
N ILE A 41 1.67 8.21 -0.59
CA ILE A 41 2.60 7.58 0.35
C ILE A 41 2.63 8.42 1.63
N LEU A 42 2.24 7.81 2.76
CA LEU A 42 2.30 8.47 4.06
C LEU A 42 3.62 8.23 4.78
N ASN A 43 4.16 7.02 4.67
CA ASN A 43 5.39 6.66 5.36
C ASN A 43 6.11 5.55 4.61
N THR A 44 7.42 5.64 4.49
CA THR A 44 8.25 4.61 3.88
C THR A 44 9.32 4.21 4.88
N LYS A 45 9.44 2.91 5.15
CA LYS A 45 10.44 2.34 6.02
C LYS A 45 11.38 1.48 5.19
N VAL A 46 12.63 1.93 5.15
CA VAL A 46 13.75 1.26 4.50
C VAL A 46 14.77 0.85 5.55
N ASN A 47 15.35 -0.33 5.39
CA ASN A 47 16.40 -0.87 6.25
C ASN A 47 17.60 -1.25 5.37
N GLY A 48 18.64 -0.41 5.41
CA GLY A 48 19.74 -0.47 4.46
C GLY A 48 19.25 -0.22 3.03
N ASP A 49 19.55 -1.15 2.13
CA ASP A 49 19.15 -1.11 0.73
C ASP A 49 17.76 -1.75 0.47
N ASN A 50 17.09 -2.28 1.50
CA ASN A 50 15.82 -2.99 1.36
C ASN A 50 14.64 -2.18 1.89
N LEU A 51 13.53 -2.19 1.15
CA LEU A 51 12.28 -1.58 1.57
C LEU A 51 11.53 -2.57 2.47
N GLU A 52 11.43 -2.26 3.76
CA GLU A 52 10.76 -3.14 4.75
C GLU A 52 9.25 -2.97 4.74
N GLU A 53 8.80 -1.72 4.71
CA GLU A 53 7.39 -1.39 4.88
C GLU A 53 7.06 -0.07 4.17
N LEU A 54 5.90 -0.03 3.52
CA LEU A 54 5.38 1.16 2.87
C LEU A 54 3.94 1.40 3.34
N VAL A 55 3.69 2.53 3.96
CA VAL A 55 2.35 2.96 4.37
C VAL A 55 1.82 3.93 3.33
N ILE A 56 0.77 3.52 2.65
CA ILE A 56 0.03 4.38 1.71
C ILE A 56 -1.34 4.71 2.27
N GLN A 57 -1.95 5.76 1.75
CA GLN A 57 -3.33 6.12 2.01
C GLN A 57 -4.09 6.26 0.70
N CYS A 58 -5.20 5.55 0.61
CA CYS A 58 -6.10 5.69 -0.53
C CYS A 58 -6.70 7.10 -0.54
N ASN A 59 -6.65 7.80 -1.68
CA ASN A 59 -7.22 9.13 -1.79
C ASN A 59 -8.75 9.11 -1.91
N GLN A 60 -9.33 8.01 -2.38
CA GLN A 60 -10.77 7.82 -2.52
C GLN A 60 -11.47 7.70 -1.16
N CYS A 61 -11.05 6.74 -0.34
CA CYS A 61 -11.71 6.46 0.95
C CYS A 61 -10.90 6.87 2.17
N LYS A 62 -9.70 7.43 1.98
CA LYS A 62 -8.77 7.82 3.06
C LYS A 62 -8.34 6.67 3.98
N SER A 63 -8.52 5.42 3.54
CA SER A 63 -8.03 4.23 4.26
C SER A 63 -6.51 4.13 4.18
N ARG A 64 -5.88 3.72 5.28
CA ARG A 64 -4.43 3.51 5.36
C ARG A 64 -4.11 2.05 5.12
N ILE A 65 -3.09 1.80 4.30
CA ILE A 65 -2.69 0.47 3.88
C ILE A 65 -1.18 0.35 4.12
N ARG A 66 -0.78 -0.66 4.90
CA ARG A 66 0.60 -1.10 5.11
C ARG A 66 0.91 -2.17 4.10
N LEU A 67 1.81 -1.86 3.18
CA LEU A 67 2.42 -2.79 2.27
C LEU A 67 3.69 -3.34 2.91
N VAL A 68 3.75 -4.65 3.03
CA VAL A 68 4.91 -5.41 3.50
C VAL A 68 5.30 -6.45 2.46
N GLY A 69 6.48 -7.07 2.61
CA GLY A 69 6.93 -8.09 1.66
C GLY A 69 7.66 -7.54 0.42
N LEU A 70 8.04 -6.26 0.43
CA LEU A 70 8.76 -5.53 -0.64
C LEU A 70 10.24 -5.94 -0.78
N THR A 71 10.66 -7.06 -0.19
CA THR A 71 12.04 -7.53 -0.26
C THR A 71 12.40 -7.88 -1.70
N VAL A 72 13.32 -7.11 -2.27
CA VAL A 72 14.02 -7.48 -3.51
C VAL A 72 14.97 -8.64 -3.19
N PRO A 73 15.01 -9.71 -4.02
CA PRO A 73 16.04 -10.74 -3.92
C PRO A 73 17.42 -10.24 -4.38
#